data_AF-A0A8J7KFX5-F1
#
_entry.id   AF-A0A8J7KFX5-F1
#
_cell.length_a   1.000
_cell.length_b   1.000
_cell.length_c   1.000
_cell.angle_alpha   90.00
_cell.angle_beta   90.00
_cell.angle_gamma   90.00
#
_symmetry.space_group_name_H-M   'P 1'
#
loop_
_entity.id
_entity.type
_entity.pdbx_description
1 polymer ?
#
loop_
_entity_poly.entity_id
_entity_poly.type
_entity_poly.pdbx_seq_one_letter_code
_entity_poly.pdbx_strand_id
1 'polypeptide(L)'
;MGIVRLSELLGRPVPATRSRITDLVAPLGADQLAVRAAGLGHRTRVSDWVRWPDLRSPAPEPVPGELRLVRDLLDGQVFDIAGNRLVRVGDVLFEEDGDLLLVGVEVGAASVWRRLGLRRVADHLPTTVIEWPDLHPATGAGLAHHLAANPAALHQLTAPQLATLTSGLATHHAAMVLDHLPPAHAEAVLGHLHPSRAAALTRLRNLLL
;
A
#
# COMPACT_ATOMS: atom_id res chain seq x y z
N MET A 1 -2.48 -7.24 23.65
CA MET A 1 -2.25 -6.75 22.27
C MET A 1 -1.48 -5.45 22.31
N GLY A 2 -0.34 -5.42 21.63
CA GLY A 2 0.42 -4.20 21.37
C GLY A 2 0.35 -3.88 19.87
N ILE A 3 0.33 -2.60 19.53
CA ILE A 3 0.52 -2.16 18.14
C ILE A 3 2.01 -2.18 17.84
N VAL A 4 2.39 -2.88 16.78
CA VAL A 4 3.76 -2.96 16.26
C VAL A 4 3.84 -2.21 14.95
N ARG A 5 4.92 -1.47 14.71
CA ARG A 5 5.16 -0.79 13.43
C ARG A 5 6.06 -1.59 12.52
N LEU A 6 5.85 -1.51 11.21
CA LEU A 6 6.76 -2.09 10.22
C LEU A 6 8.19 -1.60 10.44
N SER A 7 8.37 -0.29 10.63
CA SER A 7 9.70 0.29 10.85
C SER A 7 10.45 -0.27 12.08
N GLU A 8 9.74 -0.81 13.07
CA GLU A 8 10.32 -1.45 14.26
C GLU A 8 10.77 -2.89 14.00
N LEU A 9 10.27 -3.51 12.93
CA LEU A 9 10.63 -4.87 12.49
C LEU A 9 11.77 -4.84 11.47
N LEU A 10 11.82 -3.82 10.62
CA LEU A 10 12.87 -3.66 9.62
C LEU A 10 14.25 -3.54 10.27
N GLY A 11 15.24 -4.15 9.64
CA GLY A 11 16.61 -4.15 10.13
C GLY A 11 16.86 -5.10 11.31
N ARG A 12 15.85 -5.79 11.87
CA ARG A 12 16.07 -6.81 12.90
C ARG A 12 16.96 -7.93 12.34
N PRO A 13 18.01 -8.34 13.06
CA PRO A 13 18.85 -9.46 12.64
C PRO A 13 18.06 -10.75 12.71
N VAL A 14 18.23 -11.63 11.72
CA VAL A 14 17.65 -12.96 11.73
C VAL A 14 18.67 -13.96 12.27
N PRO A 15 18.40 -14.66 13.39
CA PRO A 15 19.30 -15.65 13.96
C PRO A 15 19.77 -16.68 12.92
N ALA A 16 21.00 -17.17 13.08
CA ALA A 16 21.66 -18.09 12.14
C ALA A 16 21.95 -17.54 10.72
N THR A 17 21.62 -16.27 10.45
CA THR A 17 21.98 -15.59 9.19
C THR A 17 22.75 -14.30 9.46
N ARG A 18 23.48 -13.78 8.45
CA ARG A 18 24.02 -12.41 8.48
C ARG A 18 23.02 -11.37 7.94
N SER A 19 21.79 -11.79 7.63
CA SER A 19 20.78 -10.98 6.98
C SER A 19 19.88 -10.30 8.00
N ARG A 20 19.20 -9.25 7.55
CA ARG A 20 18.18 -8.53 8.32
C ARG A 20 16.84 -8.61 7.61
N ILE A 21 15.76 -8.41 8.35
CA ILE A 21 14.43 -8.22 7.76
C ILE A 21 14.44 -6.92 6.94
N THR A 22 14.09 -6.99 5.67
CA THR A 22 14.09 -5.86 4.73
C THR A 22 12.72 -5.59 4.12
N ASP A 23 11.81 -6.56 4.17
CA ASP A 23 10.46 -6.44 3.67
C ASP A 23 9.55 -7.45 4.40
N LEU A 24 8.25 -7.22 4.37
CA LEU A 24 7.23 -8.17 4.85
C LEU A 24 6.17 -8.36 3.77
N VAL A 25 5.49 -9.49 3.79
CA VAL A 25 4.51 -9.87 2.78
C VAL A 25 3.20 -10.25 3.44
N ALA A 26 2.12 -9.64 2.97
CA ALA A 26 0.75 -9.98 3.36
C ALA A 26 -0.10 -10.28 2.11
N PRO A 27 -0.95 -11.32 2.12
CA PRO A 27 -1.81 -11.66 0.98
C PRO A 27 -3.00 -10.68 0.86
N LEU A 28 -3.20 -10.07 -0.31
CA LEU A 28 -4.39 -9.25 -0.57
C LEU A 28 -5.60 -10.15 -0.80
N GLY A 29 -6.72 -9.86 -0.13
CA GLY A 29 -7.98 -10.59 -0.29
C GLY A 29 -8.30 -11.61 0.79
N ALA A 30 -7.44 -11.76 1.81
CA ALA A 30 -7.81 -12.45 3.04
C ALA A 30 -8.67 -11.53 3.92
N ASP A 31 -9.61 -12.11 4.68
CA ASP A 31 -10.43 -11.39 5.67
C ASP A 31 -9.56 -10.65 6.70
N GLN A 32 -8.35 -11.18 6.96
CA GLN A 32 -7.31 -10.55 7.76
C GLN A 32 -5.97 -10.60 7.01
N LEU A 33 -5.28 -9.47 6.93
CA LEU A 33 -3.95 -9.36 6.32
C LEU A 33 -2.84 -9.77 7.28
N ALA A 34 -2.78 -11.07 7.57
CA ALA A 34 -1.69 -11.65 8.34
C ALA A 34 -0.38 -11.68 7.52
N VAL A 35 0.72 -11.25 8.14
CA VAL A 35 2.04 -11.38 7.52
C VAL A 35 2.43 -12.85 7.40
N ARG A 36 2.71 -13.30 6.17
CA ARG A 36 3.05 -14.69 5.88
C ARG A 36 4.54 -14.94 5.68
N ALA A 37 5.28 -13.92 5.30
CA ALA A 37 6.69 -14.05 4.94
C ALA A 37 7.45 -12.75 5.19
N ALA A 38 8.75 -12.90 5.43
CA ALA A 38 9.72 -11.82 5.54
C ALA A 38 10.78 -11.94 4.44
N GLY A 39 11.10 -10.81 3.83
CA GLY A 39 12.24 -10.67 2.95
C GLY A 39 13.49 -10.46 3.79
N LEU A 40 14.52 -11.27 3.53
CA LEU A 40 15.82 -11.15 4.18
C LEU A 40 16.82 -10.53 3.22
N GLY A 41 17.69 -9.65 3.73
CA GLY A 41 18.81 -9.15 2.96
C GLY A 41 19.55 -7.99 3.63
N HIS A 42 20.03 -7.08 2.79
CA HIS A 42 20.80 -5.91 3.21
C HIS A 42 20.16 -4.63 2.69
N ARG A 43 19.93 -3.66 3.60
CA ARG A 43 19.21 -2.40 3.33
C ARG A 43 17.79 -2.68 2.81
N THR A 44 17.47 -2.25 1.59
CA THR A 44 16.16 -2.45 0.94
C THR A 44 16.16 -3.61 -0.05
N ARG A 45 17.30 -4.28 -0.24
CA ARG A 45 17.40 -5.40 -1.19
C ARG A 45 17.05 -6.70 -0.49
N VAL A 46 16.03 -7.38 -1.01
CA VAL A 46 15.68 -8.75 -0.62
C VAL A 46 16.58 -9.71 -1.42
N SER A 47 17.20 -10.65 -0.71
CA SER A 47 18.01 -11.73 -1.28
C SER A 47 17.40 -13.11 -1.08
N ASP A 48 16.57 -13.29 -0.05
CA ASP A 48 15.87 -14.54 0.23
C ASP A 48 14.52 -14.25 0.90
N TRP A 49 13.60 -15.20 0.84
CA TRP A 49 12.28 -15.13 1.49
C TRP A 49 12.15 -16.25 2.52
N VAL A 50 11.68 -15.90 3.71
CA VAL A 50 11.44 -16.85 4.80
C VAL A 50 10.01 -16.74 5.33
N ARG A 51 9.49 -17.84 5.87
CA ARG A 51 8.14 -17.91 6.42
C ARG A 51 8.08 -17.16 7.74
N TRP A 52 7.07 -16.32 7.92
CA TRP A 52 6.78 -15.69 9.21
C TRP A 52 5.88 -16.60 10.07
N PRO A 53 5.95 -16.55 11.42
CA PRO A 53 6.90 -15.82 12.25
C PRO A 53 8.23 -16.56 12.49
N ASP A 54 8.31 -17.84 12.12
CA ASP A 54 9.42 -18.72 12.49
C ASP A 54 10.72 -18.49 11.69
N LEU A 55 10.69 -17.60 10.70
CA LEU A 55 11.79 -17.25 9.80
C LEU A 55 12.45 -18.47 9.12
N ARG A 56 11.65 -19.48 8.80
CA ARG A 56 12.12 -20.70 8.11
C ARG A 56 12.21 -20.51 6.60
N SER A 57 13.36 -20.88 6.02
CA SER A 57 13.58 -20.91 4.57
C SER A 57 13.28 -22.31 3.99
N PRO A 58 12.79 -22.43 2.74
CA PRO A 58 12.36 -21.33 1.88
C PRO A 58 10.89 -20.94 2.09
N ALA A 59 10.59 -19.66 1.89
CA ALA A 59 9.25 -19.21 1.54
C ALA A 59 9.17 -18.93 0.04
N PRO A 60 8.00 -19.13 -0.59
CA PRO A 60 7.80 -18.70 -1.97
C PRO A 60 7.92 -17.18 -2.09
N GLU A 61 8.57 -16.74 -3.17
CA GLU A 61 8.63 -15.33 -3.56
C GLU A 61 7.21 -14.75 -3.70
N PRO A 62 6.99 -13.46 -3.38
CA PRO A 62 5.68 -12.85 -3.53
C PRO A 62 5.16 -12.91 -4.96
N VAL A 63 3.95 -13.42 -5.11
CA VAL A 63 3.25 -13.53 -6.38
C VAL A 63 2.29 -12.36 -6.59
N PRO A 64 1.77 -12.15 -7.82
CA PRO A 64 0.70 -11.19 -8.03
C PRO A 64 -0.50 -11.47 -7.12
N GLY A 65 -1.00 -10.42 -6.44
CA GLY A 65 -2.05 -10.54 -5.41
C GLY A 65 -1.49 -10.49 -3.99
N GLU A 66 -0.17 -10.39 -3.83
CA GLU A 66 0.47 -10.22 -2.52
C GLU A 66 1.16 -8.88 -2.41
N LEU A 67 1.03 -8.29 -1.22
CA LEU A 67 1.52 -6.97 -0.94
C LEU A 67 2.87 -7.06 -0.25
N ARG A 68 3.90 -6.48 -0.88
CA ARG A 68 5.20 -6.28 -0.26
C ARG A 68 5.16 -4.97 0.50
N LEU A 69 5.12 -5.01 1.82
CA LEU A 69 4.76 -3.85 2.63
C LEU A 69 5.77 -2.70 2.52
N VAL A 70 7.07 -2.99 2.37
CA VAL A 70 8.07 -1.94 2.13
C VAL A 70 8.05 -1.43 0.69
N ARG A 71 7.90 -2.34 -0.29
CA ARG A 71 7.89 -1.96 -1.71
C ARG A 71 6.63 -1.17 -2.10
N ASP A 72 5.48 -1.60 -1.59
CA ASP A 72 4.17 -1.20 -2.10
C ASP A 72 3.45 -0.22 -1.17
N LEU A 73 3.62 -0.32 0.16
CA LEU A 73 2.94 0.56 1.11
C LEU A 73 3.84 1.63 1.71
N LEU A 74 4.97 1.26 2.31
CA LEU A 74 5.81 2.21 3.04
C LEU A 74 6.26 3.34 2.10
N ASP A 75 6.05 4.58 2.51
CA ASP A 75 6.30 5.78 1.68
C ASP A 75 5.47 5.87 0.38
N GLY A 76 4.53 4.96 0.19
CA GLY A 76 3.59 4.93 -0.91
C GLY A 76 2.38 5.84 -0.69
N GLN A 77 1.66 6.13 -1.77
CA GLN A 77 0.36 6.78 -1.71
C GLN A 77 -0.76 5.75 -1.53
N VAL A 78 -1.72 6.10 -0.68
CA VAL A 78 -2.98 5.39 -0.48
C VAL A 78 -4.12 6.40 -0.52
N PHE A 79 -5.30 5.94 -0.91
CA PHE A 79 -6.51 6.74 -0.90
C PHE A 79 -7.27 6.50 0.39
N ASP A 80 -7.45 7.58 1.17
CA ASP A 80 -8.25 7.65 2.39
C ASP A 80 -9.72 7.87 1.98
N ILE A 81 -10.55 6.84 2.15
CA ILE A 81 -11.96 6.87 1.72
C ILE A 81 -12.74 7.91 2.52
N ALA A 82 -12.58 7.89 3.85
CA ALA A 82 -13.28 8.78 4.76
C ALA A 82 -12.86 10.25 4.58
N GLY A 83 -11.56 10.48 4.37
CA GLY A 83 -11.00 11.81 4.11
C GLY A 83 -11.13 12.28 2.66
N ASN A 84 -11.58 11.42 1.74
CA ASN A 84 -11.64 11.65 0.29
C ASN A 84 -10.37 12.32 -0.26
N ARG A 85 -9.22 11.72 -0.02
CA ARG A 85 -7.92 12.29 -0.42
C ARG A 85 -6.85 11.23 -0.57
N LEU A 86 -5.83 11.55 -1.35
CA LEU A 86 -4.59 10.77 -1.37
C LEU A 86 -3.67 11.21 -0.22
N VAL A 87 -3.16 10.24 0.51
CA VAL A 87 -2.23 10.43 1.63
C VAL A 87 -1.00 9.54 1.43
N ARG A 88 0.11 9.93 2.06
CA ARG A 88 1.34 9.13 2.04
C ARG A 88 1.43 8.29 3.31
N VAL A 89 1.66 7.00 3.13
CA VAL A 89 1.90 6.05 4.20
C VAL A 89 3.25 6.36 4.82
N GLY A 90 3.19 6.65 6.11
CA GLY A 90 4.33 6.86 6.96
C GLY A 90 4.88 5.59 7.56
N ASP A 91 3.97 4.73 8.03
CA ASP A 91 4.30 3.43 8.60
C ASP A 91 3.11 2.47 8.43
N VAL A 92 3.38 1.18 8.50
CA VAL A 92 2.34 0.14 8.48
C VAL A 92 2.18 -0.38 9.90
N LEU A 93 0.94 -0.46 10.37
CA LEU A 93 0.59 -0.83 11.74
C LEU A 93 0.06 -2.25 11.77
N PHE A 94 0.55 -2.98 12.76
CA PHE A 94 0.12 -4.34 13.02
C PHE A 94 -0.37 -4.49 14.44
N GLU A 95 -1.29 -5.42 14.61
CA GLU A 95 -1.62 -6.00 15.90
C GLU A 95 -0.93 -7.36 16.03
N GLU A 96 -0.34 -7.60 17.19
CA GLU A 96 0.32 -8.87 17.50
C GLU A 96 -0.59 -9.72 18.40
N ASP A 97 -1.16 -10.78 17.81
CA ASP A 97 -1.97 -11.81 18.49
C ASP A 97 -1.74 -13.19 17.84
N GLY A 98 -0.65 -13.85 18.22
CA GLY A 98 -0.18 -15.11 17.60
C GLY A 98 0.43 -14.89 16.21
N ASP A 99 -0.26 -14.13 15.37
CA ASP A 99 0.18 -13.63 14.07
C ASP A 99 0.39 -12.11 14.11
N LEU A 100 1.00 -11.59 13.06
CA LEU A 100 1.19 -10.16 12.85
C LEU A 100 0.17 -9.67 11.84
N LEU A 101 -0.95 -9.14 12.33
CA LEU A 101 -2.12 -8.75 11.53
C LEU A 101 -2.02 -7.28 11.13
N LEU A 102 -2.05 -6.98 9.84
CA LEU A 102 -2.08 -5.60 9.35
C LEU A 102 -3.45 -4.98 9.66
N VAL A 103 -3.46 -3.96 10.53
CA VAL A 103 -4.70 -3.28 10.97
C VAL A 103 -4.90 -1.90 10.35
N GLY A 104 -3.82 -1.28 9.87
CA GLY A 104 -3.91 0.02 9.20
C GLY A 104 -2.55 0.62 8.88
N VAL A 105 -2.56 1.91 8.59
CA VAL A 105 -1.35 2.68 8.32
C VAL A 105 -1.35 3.97 9.10
N GLU A 106 -0.17 4.38 9.51
CA GLU A 106 0.06 5.73 10.00
C GLU A 106 0.37 6.65 8.82
N VAL A 107 -0.30 7.80 8.75
CA VAL A 107 -0.08 8.81 7.70
C VAL A 107 0.41 10.12 8.31
N GLY A 108 1.22 10.84 7.53
CA GLY A 108 1.78 12.14 7.91
C GLY A 108 3.26 12.11 8.26
N ALA A 109 3.81 13.30 8.53
CA ALA A 109 5.26 13.53 8.58
C ALA A 109 5.95 12.89 9.80
N ALA A 110 5.24 12.68 10.91
CA ALA A 110 5.81 12.18 12.17
C ALA A 110 6.59 10.85 11.98
N SER A 111 6.02 9.93 11.22
CA SER A 111 6.63 8.67 10.81
C SER A 111 7.99 8.85 10.11
N VAL A 112 8.08 9.77 9.16
CA VAL A 112 9.31 10.08 8.41
C VAL A 112 10.38 10.59 9.36
N TRP A 113 10.02 11.53 10.25
CA TRP A 113 10.95 12.06 11.26
C TRP A 113 11.47 10.97 12.21
N ARG A 114 10.62 10.02 12.64
CA ARG A 114 11.08 8.88 13.45
C ARG A 114 12.08 8.02 12.72
N ARG A 115 11.85 7.72 11.43
CA ARG A 115 12.76 6.89 10.62
C ARG A 115 14.09 7.58 10.33
N LEU A 116 14.12 8.92 10.34
CA LEU A 116 15.36 9.72 10.28
C LEU A 116 16.09 9.81 11.63
N GLY A 117 15.58 9.16 12.69
CA GLY A 117 16.17 9.18 14.03
C GLY A 117 15.76 10.38 14.88
N LEU A 118 14.89 11.26 14.38
CA LEU A 118 14.45 12.48 15.04
C LEU A 118 13.18 12.27 15.88
N ARG A 119 13.23 11.26 16.77
CA ARG A 119 12.09 10.84 17.60
C ARG A 119 11.46 11.98 18.40
N ARG A 120 12.27 12.81 19.08
CA ARG A 120 11.78 13.95 19.87
C ARG A 120 10.97 14.95 19.05
N VAL A 121 11.33 15.16 17.78
CA VAL A 121 10.57 16.05 16.88
C VAL A 121 9.27 15.39 16.48
N ALA A 122 9.31 14.10 16.16
CA ALA A 122 8.15 13.35 15.76
C ALA A 122 7.08 13.23 16.85
N ASP A 123 7.49 13.15 18.12
CA ASP A 123 6.58 13.06 19.27
C ASP A 123 5.71 14.32 19.44
N HIS A 124 6.11 15.44 18.84
CA HIS A 124 5.34 16.69 18.82
C HIS A 124 4.47 16.88 17.57
N LEU A 125 4.56 15.97 16.60
CA LEU A 125 3.79 16.05 15.37
C LEU A 125 2.51 15.21 15.48
N PRO A 126 1.38 15.68 14.91
CA PRO A 126 0.17 14.88 14.88
C PRO A 126 0.39 13.61 14.05
N THR A 127 -0.12 12.49 14.56
CA THR A 127 -0.17 11.21 13.86
C THR A 127 -1.62 10.90 13.55
N THR A 128 -1.93 10.62 12.28
CA THR A 128 -3.25 10.11 11.88
C THR A 128 -3.10 8.65 11.53
N VAL A 129 -4.00 7.82 12.04
CA VAL A 129 -4.10 6.41 11.68
C VAL A 129 -5.33 6.24 10.81
N ILE A 130 -5.17 5.47 9.74
CA ILE A 130 -6.29 5.04 8.90
C ILE A 130 -6.32 3.52 8.95
N GLU A 131 -7.50 2.98 9.23
CA GLU A 131 -7.71 1.53 9.30
C GLU A 131 -7.64 0.91 7.91
N TRP A 132 -7.21 -0.35 7.83
CA TRP A 132 -7.08 -1.04 6.55
C TRP A 132 -8.35 -1.04 5.68
N PRO A 133 -9.57 -1.26 6.23
CA PRO A 133 -10.79 -1.24 5.42
C PRO A 133 -11.08 0.12 4.77
N ASP A 134 -10.58 1.21 5.35
CA ASP A 134 -10.77 2.58 4.86
C ASP A 134 -9.68 3.04 3.87
N LEU A 135 -8.82 2.10 3.42
CA LEU A 135 -7.68 2.36 2.57
C LEU A 135 -7.77 1.62 1.24
N HIS A 136 -7.49 2.35 0.16
CA HIS A 136 -7.14 1.76 -1.13
C HIS A 136 -5.68 2.06 -1.51
N PRO A 137 -4.84 1.04 -1.77
CA PRO A 137 -3.50 1.26 -2.30
C PRO A 137 -3.53 2.03 -3.62
N ALA A 138 -2.73 3.10 -3.73
CA ALA A 138 -2.66 3.97 -4.91
C ALA A 138 -1.28 4.00 -5.58
N THR A 139 -0.33 3.17 -5.13
CA THR A 139 1.00 3.02 -5.75
C THR A 139 1.01 1.96 -6.83
N GLY A 140 1.74 2.16 -7.93
CA GLY A 140 1.65 1.32 -9.14
C GLY A 140 1.52 -0.19 -8.92
N ALA A 141 2.47 -0.82 -8.23
CA ALA A 141 2.39 -2.24 -7.93
C ALA A 141 1.28 -2.56 -6.90
N GLY A 142 1.16 -1.81 -5.80
CA GLY A 142 0.10 -2.05 -4.80
C GLY A 142 -1.32 -1.92 -5.36
N LEU A 143 -1.55 -0.91 -6.20
CA LEU A 143 -2.79 -0.67 -6.94
C LEU A 143 -3.03 -1.80 -7.94
N ALA A 144 -2.06 -2.16 -8.78
CA ALA A 144 -2.22 -3.26 -9.74
C ALA A 144 -2.57 -4.59 -9.04
N HIS A 145 -1.91 -4.90 -7.91
CA HIS A 145 -2.23 -6.09 -7.13
C HIS A 145 -3.62 -6.01 -6.48
N HIS A 146 -4.01 -4.84 -5.96
CA HIS A 146 -5.34 -4.64 -5.38
C HIS A 146 -6.45 -4.76 -6.44
N LEU A 147 -6.22 -4.22 -7.64
CA LEU A 147 -7.14 -4.34 -8.77
C LEU A 147 -7.28 -5.78 -9.27
N ALA A 148 -6.17 -6.53 -9.29
CA ALA A 148 -6.19 -7.94 -9.66
C ALA A 148 -6.92 -8.81 -8.61
N ALA A 149 -6.71 -8.52 -7.32
CA ALA A 149 -7.30 -9.28 -6.23
C ALA A 149 -8.78 -8.93 -5.97
N ASN A 150 -9.15 -7.65 -6.13
CA ASN A 150 -10.50 -7.16 -5.87
C ASN A 150 -10.90 -6.05 -6.87
N PRO A 151 -11.21 -6.40 -8.13
CA PRO A 151 -11.62 -5.40 -9.13
C PRO A 151 -12.94 -4.70 -8.76
N ALA A 152 -13.80 -5.34 -7.97
CA ALA A 152 -15.07 -4.77 -7.52
C ALA A 152 -14.91 -3.67 -6.46
N ALA A 153 -13.78 -3.59 -5.76
CA ALA A 153 -13.53 -2.55 -4.76
C ALA A 153 -13.63 -1.14 -5.36
N LEU A 154 -13.16 -0.95 -6.61
CA LEU A 154 -13.29 0.33 -7.29
C LEU A 154 -14.74 0.70 -7.60
N HIS A 155 -15.63 -0.28 -7.81
CA HIS A 155 -17.03 0.00 -8.15
C HIS A 155 -17.82 0.54 -6.95
N GLN A 156 -17.28 0.35 -5.73
CA GLN A 156 -17.86 0.88 -4.50
C GLN A 156 -17.50 2.36 -4.27
N LEU A 157 -16.44 2.85 -4.93
CA LEU A 157 -16.08 4.25 -4.88
C LEU A 157 -16.99 5.07 -5.80
N THR A 158 -17.39 6.25 -5.32
CA THR A 158 -18.16 7.19 -6.12
C THR A 158 -17.29 7.85 -7.19
N ALA A 159 -17.91 8.37 -8.26
CA ALA A 159 -17.19 9.07 -9.32
C ALA A 159 -16.30 10.24 -8.82
N PRO A 160 -16.74 11.08 -7.85
CA PRO A 160 -15.87 12.09 -7.24
C PRO A 160 -14.66 11.53 -6.47
N GLN A 161 -14.84 10.42 -5.76
CA GLN A 161 -13.74 9.75 -5.04
C GLN A 161 -12.71 9.19 -6.01
N LEU A 162 -13.18 8.49 -7.05
CA LEU A 162 -12.33 7.98 -8.13
C LEU A 162 -11.65 9.11 -8.91
N ALA A 163 -12.30 10.25 -9.11
CA ALA A 163 -11.68 11.42 -9.73
C ALA A 163 -10.55 11.99 -8.86
N THR A 164 -10.73 12.02 -7.54
CA THR A 164 -9.69 12.44 -6.60
C THR A 164 -8.49 11.48 -6.62
N LEU A 165 -8.76 10.18 -6.57
CA LEU A 165 -7.75 9.13 -6.69
C LEU A 165 -6.99 9.24 -8.02
N THR A 166 -7.69 9.25 -9.16
CA THR A 166 -7.06 9.29 -10.50
C THR A 166 -6.34 10.60 -10.80
N SER A 167 -6.70 11.70 -10.13
CA SER A 167 -6.00 12.98 -10.23
C SER A 167 -4.58 12.93 -9.67
N GLY A 168 -4.35 12.24 -8.55
CA GLY A 168 -3.02 12.14 -7.95
C GLY A 168 -2.19 10.94 -8.42
N LEU A 169 -2.78 10.02 -9.19
CA LEU A 169 -2.06 8.91 -9.80
C LEU A 169 -1.20 9.34 -11.00
N ALA A 170 -0.16 8.57 -11.32
CA ALA A 170 0.48 8.64 -12.63
C ALA A 170 -0.53 8.30 -13.75
N THR A 171 -0.42 8.95 -14.91
CA THR A 171 -1.41 8.83 -16.01
C THR A 171 -1.69 7.39 -16.42
N HIS A 172 -0.67 6.54 -16.47
CA HIS A 172 -0.83 5.12 -16.78
C HIS A 172 -1.68 4.38 -15.75
N HIS A 173 -1.40 4.55 -14.45
CA HIS A 173 -2.18 3.92 -13.39
C HIS A 173 -3.61 4.46 -13.32
N ALA A 174 -3.80 5.76 -13.56
CA ALA A 174 -5.12 6.36 -13.64
C ALA A 174 -5.94 5.77 -14.81
N ALA A 175 -5.31 5.52 -15.97
CA ALA A 175 -5.97 4.86 -17.10
C ALA A 175 -6.35 3.42 -16.75
N MET A 176 -5.44 2.65 -16.13
CA MET A 176 -5.74 1.29 -15.66
C MET A 176 -6.97 1.25 -14.74
N VAL A 177 -7.07 2.18 -13.78
CA VAL A 177 -8.25 2.30 -12.90
C VAL A 177 -9.53 2.47 -13.72
N LEU A 178 -9.53 3.38 -14.70
CA LEU A 178 -10.70 3.63 -15.54
C LEU A 178 -11.07 2.43 -16.42
N ASP A 179 -10.09 1.62 -16.84
CA ASP A 179 -10.32 0.44 -17.69
C ASP A 179 -10.98 -0.72 -16.92
N HIS A 180 -10.88 -0.72 -15.59
CA HIS A 180 -11.59 -1.68 -14.72
C HIS A 180 -13.00 -1.23 -14.31
N LEU A 181 -13.42 -0.02 -14.71
CA LEU A 181 -14.75 0.51 -14.41
C LEU A 181 -15.74 0.24 -15.55
N PRO A 182 -17.04 0.10 -15.27
CA PRO A 182 -18.08 0.15 -16.29
C PRO A 182 -17.98 1.47 -17.09
N PRO A 183 -18.25 1.48 -18.41
CA PRO A 183 -18.07 2.66 -19.25
C PRO A 183 -18.77 3.92 -18.72
N ALA A 184 -20.03 3.80 -18.28
CA ALA A 184 -20.79 4.92 -17.71
C ALA A 184 -20.15 5.48 -16.42
N HIS A 185 -19.56 4.62 -15.59
CA HIS A 185 -18.87 5.07 -14.38
C HIS A 185 -17.54 5.76 -14.73
N ALA A 186 -16.78 5.20 -15.67
CA ALA A 186 -15.55 5.83 -16.17
C ALA A 186 -15.80 7.23 -16.78
N GLU A 187 -16.87 7.38 -17.55
CA GLU A 187 -17.30 8.69 -18.09
C GLU A 187 -17.67 9.68 -16.98
N ALA A 188 -18.42 9.22 -15.96
CA ALA A 188 -18.75 10.04 -14.81
C ALA A 188 -17.48 10.52 -14.07
N VAL A 189 -16.46 9.67 -13.92
CA VAL A 189 -15.17 10.04 -13.32
C VAL A 189 -14.47 11.11 -14.17
N LEU A 190 -14.39 10.92 -15.49
CA LEU A 190 -13.78 11.89 -16.40
C LEU A 190 -14.46 13.26 -16.31
N GLY A 191 -15.79 13.30 -16.12
CA GLY A 191 -16.56 14.53 -15.93
C GLY A 191 -16.23 15.33 -14.66
N HIS A 192 -15.65 14.68 -13.64
CA HIS A 192 -15.22 15.33 -12.40
C HIS A 192 -13.74 15.76 -12.41
N LEU A 193 -12.98 15.41 -13.45
CA LEU A 193 -11.57 15.77 -13.58
C LEU A 193 -11.39 17.13 -14.25
N HIS A 194 -10.23 17.74 -14.03
CA HIS A 194 -9.81 18.90 -14.82
C HIS A 194 -9.76 18.53 -16.32
N PRO A 195 -10.25 19.38 -17.25
CA PRO A 195 -10.37 19.02 -18.68
C PRO A 195 -9.09 18.50 -19.33
N SER A 196 -7.93 19.10 -19.00
CA SER A 196 -6.64 18.63 -19.53
C SER A 196 -6.27 17.22 -19.05
N ARG A 197 -6.65 16.88 -17.82
CA ARG A 197 -6.42 15.56 -17.22
C ARG A 197 -7.33 14.52 -17.87
N ALA A 198 -8.63 14.83 -18.00
CA ALA A 198 -9.58 13.97 -18.68
C ALA A 198 -9.14 13.68 -20.13
N ALA A 199 -8.75 14.71 -20.88
CA ALA A 199 -8.26 14.56 -22.25
C ALA A 199 -7.00 13.68 -22.33
N ALA A 200 -6.05 13.84 -21.40
CA ALA A 200 -4.85 13.01 -21.36
C ALA A 200 -5.17 11.53 -21.10
N LEU A 201 -6.11 11.25 -20.18
CA LEU A 201 -6.55 9.88 -19.87
C LEU A 201 -7.31 9.25 -21.03
N THR A 202 -8.26 9.96 -21.64
CA THR A 202 -8.98 9.48 -22.83
C THR A 202 -8.01 9.17 -23.98
N ARG A 203 -7.03 10.05 -24.22
CA ARG A 203 -6.01 9.80 -25.27
C ARG A 203 -5.19 8.55 -24.99
N LEU A 204 -4.76 8.33 -23.75
CA LEU A 204 -3.97 7.16 -23.39
C LEU A 204 -4.80 5.87 -23.53
N ARG A 205 -6.05 5.87 -23.07
CA ARG A 205 -6.95 4.71 -23.17
C ARG A 205 -7.21 4.31 -24.62
N ASN A 206 -7.39 5.28 -25.52
CA ASN A 206 -7.60 5.01 -26.94
C ASN A 206 -6.33 4.50 -27.68
N LEU A 207 -5.14 4.63 -27.08
CA LEU A 207 -3.90 4.10 -27.66
C LEU A 207 -3.59 2.66 -27.23
N LEU A 208 -4.29 2.17 -26.20
CA LEU A 208 -4.10 0.83 -25.62
C LEU A 208 -5.20 -0.15 -26.04
N LEU A 209 -6.17 0.30 -26.84
CA LEU A 209 -7.24 -0.47 -27.49
C LEU A 209 -6.95 -0.63 -28.98
#